data_AF-A0A075GCB5-F1
#
_entry.id   AF-A0A075GCB5-F1
#
_cell.length_a   1.000
_cell.length_b   1.000
_cell.length_c   1.000
_cell.angle_alpha   90.00
_cell.angle_beta   90.00
_cell.angle_gamma   90.00
#
_symmetry.space_group_name_H-M   'P 1'
#
loop_
_entity.id
_entity.type
_entity.pdbx_description
1 polymer ?
#
loop_
_entity_poly.entity_id
_entity_poly.type
_entity_poly.pdbx_seq_one_letter_code
_entity_poly.pdbx_strand_id
1 'polypeptide(L)'
;MPPPTALQLSDDHFGIAEVVAPLLDDSVEGAAELTAASPPRLHQTAQMKRLSTPWAVCLTRAEQLAQCRLADGIVLDPACGSGMQLYAYCARLERAGLGIELDSDAALLAAANGKRVWDAHGGDWGAKTQVVLGDGTDAAAALAAAGLPDRPVAVLHVDPARPQDAQRHSLDEMQPPLAELVGSWADHLAEGPVGPAIIIDLSPRLSDAQRQEVGEILGARWRDSPITWEWLSIGRGRIDRLTVWFGGAADPRSPARMLRLLPDGSVVRFAGEPVAEKADHTTSPKPGQWLTIVDSALLSSGLQGQWLRKAISHRTESRWLRIDGRRPLLLTDTALRMDDPSVSAFVSTTGEIQARTKLPPTEDGIESILVSARSAYLARLTLRCTIAPGLQPVLQQALDKGLKIHPRGKQGFLINAETLDGEGWFVCREP
;
A
#
# COMPACT_ATOMS: atom_id res chain seq x y z
N MET A 1 17.66 29.51 5.01
CA MET A 1 18.22 28.20 5.36
C MET A 1 19.74 28.26 5.23
N PRO A 2 20.52 27.41 5.94
CA PRO A 2 21.93 27.21 5.63
C PRO A 2 22.12 26.76 4.17
N PRO A 3 23.28 27.00 3.55
CA PRO A 3 23.54 26.54 2.19
C PRO A 3 23.44 25.01 2.12
N PRO A 4 22.92 24.44 1.01
CA PRO A 4 22.80 22.99 0.89
C PRO A 4 24.16 22.32 1.02
N THR A 5 24.21 21.20 1.74
CA THR A 5 25.47 20.50 2.06
C THR A 5 25.38 19.04 1.63
N ALA A 6 26.32 18.59 0.80
CA ALA A 6 26.40 17.20 0.37
C ALA A 6 27.08 16.31 1.43
N LEU A 7 26.45 15.18 1.70
CA LEU A 7 26.89 14.09 2.57
C LEU A 7 27.16 12.86 1.70
N GLN A 8 28.35 12.29 1.81
CA GLN A 8 28.69 11.04 1.14
C GLN A 8 28.15 9.85 1.94
N LEU A 9 27.95 8.71 1.29
CA LEU A 9 27.70 7.47 2.01
C LEU A 9 29.01 7.03 2.71
N SER A 10 29.11 7.28 4.01
CA SER A 10 30.32 6.98 4.81
C SER A 10 29.99 6.34 6.16
N ASP A 11 30.89 5.45 6.60
CA ASP A 11 30.83 4.84 7.94
C ASP A 11 31.08 5.89 9.05
N ASP A 12 31.67 7.03 8.71
CA ASP A 12 31.88 8.15 9.63
C ASP A 12 30.56 8.67 10.24
N HIS A 13 29.44 8.45 9.53
CA HIS A 13 28.12 8.85 10.01
C HIS A 13 27.53 7.89 11.04
N PHE A 14 28.04 6.66 11.18
CA PHE A 14 27.45 5.65 12.06
C PHE A 14 27.46 6.04 13.53
N GLY A 15 28.55 6.67 14.01
CA GLY A 15 28.64 7.08 15.42
C GLY A 15 27.56 8.09 15.79
N ILE A 16 27.30 9.07 14.92
CA ILE A 16 26.25 10.07 15.14
C ILE A 16 24.87 9.45 14.92
N ALA A 17 24.71 8.62 13.89
CA ALA A 17 23.45 7.94 13.60
C ALA A 17 22.99 7.04 14.77
N GLU A 18 23.92 6.36 15.44
CA GLU A 18 23.64 5.54 16.62
C GLU A 18 23.15 6.39 17.82
N VAL A 19 23.67 7.61 17.97
CA VAL A 19 23.21 8.54 19.02
C VAL A 19 21.80 9.07 18.71
N VAL A 20 21.55 9.42 17.44
CA VAL A 20 20.25 9.98 17.01
C VAL A 20 19.16 8.92 16.97
N ALA A 21 19.46 7.76 16.39
CA ALA A 21 18.52 6.65 16.21
C ALA A 21 19.27 5.31 16.35
N PRO A 22 19.38 4.77 17.58
CA PRO A 22 20.06 3.52 17.85
C PRO A 22 19.47 2.35 17.07
N LEU A 23 20.32 1.41 16.66
CA LEU A 23 19.83 0.13 16.15
C LEU A 23 19.27 -0.70 17.31
N LEU A 24 17.95 -0.89 17.34
CA LEU A 24 17.31 -1.83 18.25
C LEU A 24 17.48 -3.25 17.70
N ASP A 25 18.24 -4.11 18.38
CA ASP A 25 18.56 -5.46 17.89
C ASP A 25 17.71 -6.56 18.54
N ASP A 26 17.56 -7.66 17.78
CA ASP A 26 17.34 -9.03 18.28
C ASP A 26 17.71 -10.09 17.21
N SER A 27 18.54 -9.76 16.19
CA SER A 27 18.97 -10.77 15.20
C SER A 27 20.47 -10.70 14.91
N VAL A 28 21.10 -11.88 14.90
CA VAL A 28 22.55 -12.15 14.90
C VAL A 28 23.32 -11.39 13.82
N GLU A 29 24.46 -10.79 14.18
CA GLU A 29 25.44 -10.21 13.25
C GLU A 29 25.79 -11.20 12.12
N GLY A 30 25.64 -10.76 10.87
CA GLY A 30 26.06 -11.53 9.70
C GLY A 30 25.72 -10.81 8.40
N ALA A 31 26.64 -10.88 7.44
CA ALA A 31 26.48 -10.44 6.05
C ALA A 31 25.48 -11.34 5.29
N ALA A 32 24.23 -11.40 5.76
CA ALA A 32 23.16 -12.03 5.03
C ALA A 32 22.75 -11.11 3.88
N GLU A 33 22.58 -11.69 2.69
CA GLU A 33 22.06 -10.99 1.51
C GLU A 33 20.71 -10.36 1.85
N LEU A 34 20.54 -9.07 1.52
CA LEU A 34 19.29 -8.36 1.79
C LEU A 34 18.18 -8.94 0.93
N THR A 35 17.16 -9.51 1.57
CA THR A 35 16.00 -10.10 0.90
C THR A 35 14.71 -9.50 1.46
N ALA A 36 13.57 -9.79 0.83
CA ALA A 36 12.27 -9.40 1.38
C ALA A 36 12.04 -9.91 2.83
N ALA A 37 12.58 -11.10 3.15
CA ALA A 37 12.49 -11.71 4.47
C ALA A 37 13.58 -11.23 5.46
N SER A 38 14.66 -10.64 4.95
CA SER A 38 15.80 -10.14 5.72
C SER A 38 16.07 -8.67 5.34
N PRO A 39 15.28 -7.72 5.87
CA PRO A 39 15.42 -6.30 5.54
C PRO A 39 16.72 -5.71 6.10
N PRO A 40 17.23 -4.60 5.53
CA PRO A 40 18.41 -3.94 6.05
C PRO A 40 18.18 -3.38 7.44
N ARG A 41 19.24 -3.43 8.27
CA ARG A 41 19.27 -2.72 9.55
C ARG A 41 19.51 -1.25 9.27
N LEU A 42 18.50 -0.43 9.51
CA LEU A 42 18.56 1.00 9.27
C LEU A 42 18.41 1.78 10.57
N HIS A 43 19.18 2.85 10.69
CA HIS A 43 18.97 3.87 11.70
C HIS A 43 17.69 4.64 11.35
N GLN A 44 16.69 4.51 12.22
CA GLN A 44 15.38 5.12 12.03
C GLN A 44 14.82 5.59 13.35
N THR A 45 14.37 6.84 13.40
CA THR A 45 13.54 7.30 14.51
C THR A 45 12.22 6.50 14.55
N ALA A 46 11.53 6.50 15.69
CA ALA A 46 10.23 5.86 15.81
C ALA A 46 9.21 6.39 14.78
N GLN A 47 9.32 7.68 14.42
CA GLN A 47 8.50 8.30 13.39
C GLN A 47 8.84 7.79 12.00
N MET A 48 10.13 7.73 11.64
CA MET A 48 10.58 7.18 10.35
C MET A 48 10.11 5.73 10.20
N LYS A 49 10.36 4.87 11.20
CA LYS A 49 9.97 3.46 11.15
C LYS A 49 8.46 3.26 10.93
N ARG A 50 7.63 4.14 11.50
CA ARG A 50 6.17 4.10 11.33
C ARG A 50 5.72 4.50 9.92
N LEU A 51 6.47 5.40 9.28
CA LEU A 51 6.13 5.99 7.99
C LEU A 51 6.86 5.35 6.80
N SER A 52 7.90 4.55 7.03
CA SER A 52 8.66 3.93 5.96
C SER A 52 7.85 2.91 5.16
N THR A 53 8.10 2.87 3.85
CA THR A 53 7.67 1.77 3.00
C THR A 53 8.37 0.48 3.43
N PRO A 54 7.67 -0.65 3.63
CA PRO A 54 8.31 -1.91 3.97
C PRO A 54 9.32 -2.35 2.90
N TRP A 55 10.46 -2.91 3.31
CA TRP A 55 11.56 -3.27 2.40
C TRP A 55 11.13 -4.19 1.24
N ALA A 56 10.28 -5.19 1.49
CA ALA A 56 9.75 -6.07 0.46
C ALA A 56 8.99 -5.31 -0.65
N VAL A 57 8.29 -4.24 -0.29
CA VAL A 57 7.64 -3.34 -1.24
C VAL A 57 8.68 -2.52 -1.99
N CYS A 58 9.69 -1.98 -1.30
CA CYS A 58 10.78 -1.25 -1.94
C CYS A 58 11.47 -2.09 -3.03
N LEU A 59 11.81 -3.35 -2.72
CA LEU A 59 12.39 -4.30 -3.67
C LEU A 59 11.44 -4.60 -4.84
N THR A 60 10.16 -4.86 -4.56
CA THR A 60 9.15 -5.13 -5.61
C THR A 60 9.07 -3.95 -6.58
N ARG A 61 9.03 -2.71 -6.06
CA ARG A 61 8.99 -1.50 -6.90
C ARG A 61 10.29 -1.33 -7.69
N ALA A 62 11.43 -1.61 -7.09
CA ALA A 62 12.71 -1.52 -7.78
C ALA A 62 12.84 -2.54 -8.92
N GLU A 63 12.34 -3.77 -8.72
CA GLU A 63 12.27 -4.79 -9.77
C GLU A 63 11.32 -4.41 -10.91
N GLN A 64 10.17 -3.81 -10.59
CA GLN A 64 9.25 -3.29 -11.60
C GLN A 64 9.91 -2.18 -12.42
N LEU A 65 10.59 -1.25 -11.76
CA LEU A 65 11.28 -0.15 -12.41
C LEU A 65 12.44 -0.64 -13.30
N ALA A 66 13.15 -1.69 -12.89
CA ALA A 66 14.22 -2.30 -13.67
C ALA A 66 13.74 -2.95 -14.99
N GLN A 67 12.43 -3.20 -15.13
CA GLN A 67 11.83 -3.70 -16.37
C GLN A 67 11.46 -2.57 -17.35
N CYS A 68 11.55 -1.32 -16.91
CA CYS A 68 11.22 -0.15 -17.72
C CYS A 68 12.40 0.29 -18.61
N ARG A 69 12.09 0.99 -19.71
CA ARG A 69 13.10 1.64 -20.57
C ARG A 69 13.38 3.04 -20.05
N LEU A 70 14.30 3.13 -19.11
CA LEU A 70 14.70 4.38 -18.46
C LEU A 70 15.75 5.12 -19.29
N ALA A 71 15.74 6.45 -19.23
CA ALA A 71 16.84 7.26 -19.74
C ALA A 71 18.13 7.01 -18.94
N ASP A 72 19.27 7.49 -19.43
CA ASP A 72 20.53 7.44 -18.68
C ASP A 72 20.56 8.52 -17.58
N GLY A 73 21.27 8.23 -16.48
CA GLY A 73 21.38 9.14 -15.34
C GLY A 73 21.14 8.49 -13.98
N ILE A 74 20.98 9.34 -12.97
CA ILE A 74 20.85 8.97 -11.56
C ILE A 74 19.40 8.77 -11.14
N VAL A 75 19.21 8.19 -9.95
CA VAL A 75 17.92 8.15 -9.24
C VAL A 75 17.88 9.32 -8.26
N LEU A 76 16.85 10.15 -8.33
CA LEU A 76 16.62 11.27 -7.42
C LEU A 76 15.50 10.91 -6.44
N ASP A 77 15.70 11.27 -5.18
CA ASP A 77 14.65 11.38 -4.18
C ASP A 77 14.74 12.74 -3.46
N PRO A 78 13.90 13.73 -3.81
CA PRO A 78 14.01 15.08 -3.29
C PRO A 78 13.38 15.25 -1.89
N ALA A 79 12.86 14.19 -1.29
CA ALA A 79 12.36 14.16 0.09
C ALA A 79 12.64 12.76 0.68
N CYS A 80 13.92 12.41 0.77
CA CYS A 80 14.32 11.01 0.86
C CYS A 80 14.04 10.37 2.22
N GLY A 81 13.83 11.14 3.29
CA GLY A 81 13.58 10.62 4.62
C GLY A 81 14.69 9.66 5.05
N SER A 82 14.37 8.37 5.25
CA SER A 82 15.39 7.36 5.60
C SER A 82 16.22 6.85 4.42
N GLY A 83 15.90 7.24 3.19
CA GLY A 83 16.53 6.81 1.94
C GLY A 83 16.19 5.37 1.51
N MET A 84 15.32 4.65 2.21
CA MET A 84 15.11 3.21 2.01
C MET A 84 14.67 2.87 0.56
N GLN A 85 13.70 3.59 0.03
CA GLN A 85 13.20 3.36 -1.33
C GLN A 85 14.23 3.80 -2.39
N LEU A 86 14.93 4.92 -2.17
CA LEU A 86 16.03 5.39 -3.00
C LEU A 86 17.12 4.32 -3.14
N TYR A 87 17.61 3.76 -2.03
CA TYR A 87 18.70 2.78 -2.08
C TYR A 87 18.26 1.44 -2.65
N ALA A 88 16.99 1.04 -2.49
CA ALA A 88 16.44 -0.11 -3.20
C ALA A 88 16.50 0.09 -4.72
N TYR A 89 16.16 1.30 -5.22
CA TYR A 89 16.31 1.63 -6.63
C TYR A 89 17.76 1.65 -7.07
N CYS A 90 18.66 2.31 -6.33
CA CYS A 90 20.08 2.39 -6.68
C CYS A 90 20.72 1.00 -6.79
N ALA A 91 20.51 0.15 -5.79
CA ALA A 91 21.04 -1.20 -5.76
C ALA A 91 20.49 -2.05 -6.92
N ARG A 92 19.18 -1.98 -7.18
CA ARG A 92 18.55 -2.83 -8.21
C ARG A 92 18.83 -2.37 -9.64
N LEU A 93 18.96 -1.06 -9.86
CA LEU A 93 19.23 -0.46 -11.16
C LEU A 93 20.73 -0.31 -11.46
N GLU A 94 21.59 -0.53 -10.46
CA GLU A 94 23.04 -0.23 -10.50
C GLU A 94 23.32 1.23 -10.91
N ARG A 95 22.52 2.16 -10.36
CA ARG A 95 22.60 3.59 -10.66
C ARG A 95 22.85 4.40 -9.40
N ALA A 96 23.71 5.41 -9.53
CA ALA A 96 23.94 6.37 -8.47
C ALA A 96 22.64 7.08 -8.05
N GLY A 97 22.57 7.47 -6.78
CA GLY A 97 21.43 8.17 -6.21
C GLY A 97 21.76 9.59 -5.72
N LEU A 98 20.74 10.45 -5.70
CA LEU A 98 20.76 11.71 -4.98
C LEU A 98 19.54 11.74 -4.06
N GLY A 99 19.76 11.66 -2.75
CA GLY A 99 18.74 11.96 -1.75
C GLY A 99 18.80 13.44 -1.35
N ILE A 100 17.67 14.08 -1.10
CA ILE A 100 17.61 15.42 -0.51
C ILE A 100 16.71 15.34 0.71
N GLU A 101 17.17 15.93 1.81
CA GLU A 101 16.44 15.95 3.07
C GLU A 101 16.63 17.31 3.75
N LEU A 102 15.53 17.86 4.25
CA LEU A 102 15.47 19.17 4.86
C LEU A 102 15.98 19.15 6.31
N ASP A 103 15.70 18.05 7.02
CA ASP A 103 16.10 17.85 8.41
C ASP A 103 17.53 17.29 8.50
N SER A 104 18.38 17.93 9.30
CA SER A 104 19.80 17.56 9.40
C SER A 104 20.02 16.16 9.96
N ASP A 105 19.20 15.76 10.94
CA ASP A 105 19.31 14.45 11.56
C ASP A 105 18.86 13.39 10.57
N ALA A 106 17.70 13.56 9.92
CA ALA A 106 17.21 12.65 8.89
C ALA A 106 18.19 12.54 7.69
N ALA A 107 18.80 13.64 7.24
CA ALA A 107 19.79 13.62 6.16
C ALA A 107 21.02 12.77 6.53
N LEU A 108 21.51 12.92 7.76
CA LEU A 108 22.62 12.12 8.29
C LEU A 108 22.23 10.64 8.42
N LEU A 109 21.03 10.35 8.93
CA LEU A 109 20.50 9.00 9.02
C LEU A 109 20.36 8.36 7.64
N ALA A 110 19.90 9.10 6.63
CA ALA A 110 19.83 8.63 5.25
C ALA A 110 21.22 8.25 4.73
N ALA A 111 22.22 9.12 4.87
CA ALA A 111 23.58 8.84 4.42
C ALA A 111 24.18 7.59 5.11
N ALA A 112 24.01 7.45 6.42
CA ALA A 112 24.40 6.24 7.15
C ALA A 112 23.67 4.99 6.65
N ASN A 113 22.35 5.08 6.44
CA ASN A 113 21.54 3.98 5.92
C ASN A 113 21.98 3.56 4.51
N GLY A 114 22.27 4.52 3.65
CA GLY A 114 22.76 4.26 2.29
C GLY A 114 24.07 3.50 2.31
N LYS A 115 25.01 3.86 3.20
CA LYS A 115 26.26 3.13 3.37
C LYS A 115 26.03 1.68 3.81
N ARG A 116 25.13 1.43 4.77
CA ARG A 116 24.79 0.06 5.18
C ARG A 116 24.18 -0.77 4.05
N VAL A 117 23.28 -0.20 3.27
CA VAL A 117 22.68 -0.87 2.11
C VAL A 117 23.73 -1.14 1.03
N TRP A 118 24.64 -0.18 0.82
CA TRP A 118 25.75 -0.33 -0.11
C TRP A 118 26.72 -1.43 0.31
N ASP A 119 27.10 -1.52 1.58
CA ASP A 119 27.98 -2.60 2.07
C ASP A 119 27.36 -3.98 1.88
N ALA A 120 26.04 -4.08 2.02
CA ALA A 120 25.32 -5.34 1.87
C ALA A 120 25.11 -5.77 0.41
N HIS A 121 24.98 -4.82 -0.53
CA HIS A 121 24.75 -5.11 -1.95
C HIS A 121 26.01 -5.02 -2.83
N GLY A 122 26.99 -4.20 -2.45
CA GLY A 122 28.13 -3.85 -3.29
C GLY A 122 27.76 -3.00 -4.50
N GLY A 123 28.69 -2.91 -5.47
CA GLY A 123 28.52 -2.19 -6.74
C GLY A 123 29.02 -0.74 -6.72
N ASP A 124 29.20 -0.17 -7.91
CA ASP A 124 29.79 1.17 -8.08
C ASP A 124 28.82 2.32 -7.78
N TRP A 125 27.53 2.02 -7.62
CA TRP A 125 26.50 3.03 -7.41
C TRP A 125 26.69 3.79 -6.10
N GLY A 126 27.11 3.10 -5.02
CA GLY A 126 27.21 3.70 -3.69
C GLY A 126 28.30 4.76 -3.58
N ALA A 127 29.45 4.54 -4.22
CA ALA A 127 30.56 5.51 -4.26
C ALA A 127 30.20 6.82 -4.99
N LYS A 128 29.13 6.81 -5.78
CA LYS A 128 28.63 7.96 -6.55
C LYS A 128 27.32 8.51 -5.99
N THR A 129 26.80 7.90 -4.92
CA THR A 129 25.53 8.27 -4.31
C THR A 129 25.76 9.25 -3.16
N GLN A 130 24.90 10.25 -3.06
CA GLN A 130 25.02 11.30 -2.05
C GLN A 130 23.66 11.67 -1.46
N VAL A 131 23.67 12.28 -0.27
CA VAL A 131 22.51 12.93 0.33
C VAL A 131 22.82 14.41 0.49
N VAL A 132 21.92 15.30 0.08
CA VAL A 132 22.05 16.74 0.28
C VAL A 132 21.12 17.16 1.42
N LEU A 133 21.70 17.76 2.46
CA LEU A 133 20.93 18.52 3.44
C LEU A 133 20.49 19.83 2.78
N GLY A 134 19.21 19.98 2.48
CA GLY A 134 18.70 21.12 1.73
C GLY A 134 17.20 21.04 1.40
N ASP A 135 16.72 22.03 0.65
CA ASP A 135 15.33 22.08 0.20
C ASP A 135 15.15 21.29 -1.10
N GLY A 136 14.32 20.26 -1.07
CA GLY A 136 13.99 19.45 -2.24
C GLY A 136 13.31 20.21 -3.38
N THR A 137 12.75 21.39 -3.10
CA THR A 137 12.12 22.27 -4.10
C THR A 137 13.09 23.20 -4.81
N ASP A 138 14.36 23.28 -4.37
CA ASP A 138 15.41 24.06 -5.01
C ASP A 138 16.38 23.15 -5.78
N ALA A 139 15.95 22.69 -6.96
CA ALA A 139 16.72 21.76 -7.77
C ALA A 139 18.11 22.31 -8.14
N ALA A 140 18.21 23.60 -8.47
CA ALA A 140 19.46 24.23 -8.86
C ALA A 140 20.48 24.23 -7.71
N ALA A 141 20.07 24.61 -6.50
CA ALA A 141 20.96 24.62 -5.36
C ALA A 141 21.35 23.20 -4.93
N ALA A 142 20.43 22.23 -5.00
CA ALA A 142 20.72 20.84 -4.71
C ALA A 142 21.73 20.22 -5.69
N LEU A 143 21.56 20.44 -6.99
CA LEU A 143 22.48 19.96 -8.03
C LEU A 143 23.86 20.60 -7.90
N ALA A 144 23.91 21.90 -7.63
CA ALA A 144 25.16 22.62 -7.40
C ALA A 144 25.91 22.06 -6.18
N ALA A 145 25.22 21.80 -5.08
CA ALA A 145 25.83 21.22 -3.88
C ALA A 145 26.33 19.79 -4.10
N ALA A 146 25.63 19.00 -4.90
CA ALA A 146 26.04 17.63 -5.27
C ALA A 146 27.14 17.60 -6.36
N GLY A 147 27.47 18.73 -6.99
CA GLY A 147 28.43 18.80 -8.08
C GLY A 147 27.99 18.05 -9.35
N LEU A 148 26.68 18.02 -9.60
CA LEU A 148 26.08 17.29 -10.73
C LEU A 148 25.79 18.21 -11.92
N PRO A 149 25.76 17.67 -13.16
CA PRO A 149 25.43 18.45 -14.35
C PRO A 149 23.93 18.81 -14.41
N ASP A 150 23.54 19.63 -15.37
CA ASP A 150 22.17 20.18 -15.47
C ASP A 150 21.06 19.15 -15.73
N ARG A 151 21.30 18.03 -16.44
CA ARG A 151 20.26 17.00 -16.70
C ARG A 151 20.69 15.61 -16.24
N PRO A 152 20.89 15.39 -14.93
CA PRO A 152 21.45 14.13 -14.46
C PRO A 152 20.38 13.09 -14.15
N VAL A 153 19.09 13.46 -14.03
CA VAL A 153 18.09 12.63 -13.36
C VAL A 153 17.37 11.72 -14.35
N ALA A 154 17.62 10.42 -14.26
CA ALA A 154 16.90 9.42 -15.05
C ALA A 154 15.56 9.04 -14.44
N VAL A 155 15.46 9.05 -13.10
CA VAL A 155 14.27 8.67 -12.35
C VAL A 155 14.09 9.65 -11.19
N LEU A 156 12.89 10.18 -11.02
CA LEU A 156 12.48 10.90 -9.82
C LEU A 156 11.50 10.04 -9.03
N HIS A 157 11.86 9.71 -7.79
CA HIS A 157 10.96 9.15 -6.78
C HIS A 157 10.69 10.21 -5.72
N VAL A 158 9.49 10.28 -5.15
CA VAL A 158 9.24 11.10 -3.96
C VAL A 158 8.10 10.53 -3.13
N ASP A 159 8.23 10.58 -1.80
CA ASP A 159 7.15 10.29 -0.83
C ASP A 159 6.88 11.56 0.00
N PRO A 160 6.11 12.54 -0.52
CA PRO A 160 5.90 13.79 0.17
C PRO A 160 5.17 13.54 1.50
N ALA A 161 5.73 14.08 2.56
CA ALA A 161 5.14 14.03 3.88
C ALA A 161 3.83 14.81 3.91
N ARG A 162 2.96 14.44 4.86
CA ARG A 162 1.80 15.23 5.23
C ARG A 162 1.98 15.77 6.65
N PRO A 163 1.79 17.07 6.89
CA PRO A 163 1.78 17.65 8.22
C PRO A 163 0.83 16.89 9.16
N GLN A 164 1.23 16.80 10.42
CA GLN A 164 0.56 15.96 11.40
C GLN A 164 -0.86 16.45 11.77
N ASP A 165 -1.16 17.71 11.44
CA ASP A 165 -2.42 18.42 11.65
C ASP A 165 -3.32 18.50 10.39
N ALA A 166 -2.88 17.92 9.27
CA ALA A 166 -3.63 17.95 8.02
C ALA A 166 -4.98 17.22 8.14
N GLN A 167 -6.07 17.96 7.95
CA GLN A 167 -7.44 17.44 8.11
C GLN A 167 -8.20 17.27 6.79
N ARG A 168 -7.80 17.99 5.74
CA ARG A 168 -8.59 18.07 4.49
C ARG A 168 -8.21 16.99 3.49
N HIS A 169 -7.08 16.33 3.71
CA HIS A 169 -6.50 15.35 2.81
C HIS A 169 -6.25 15.88 1.39
N SER A 170 -5.99 17.17 1.26
CA SER A 170 -5.77 17.86 -0.02
C SER A 170 -4.31 17.81 -0.46
N LEU A 171 -4.06 18.08 -1.75
CA LEU A 171 -2.71 18.03 -2.34
C LEU A 171 -1.85 19.21 -1.88
N ASP A 172 -2.45 20.36 -1.59
CA ASP A 172 -1.78 21.56 -1.03
C ASP A 172 -1.21 21.32 0.38
N GLU A 173 -1.68 20.30 1.09
CA GLU A 173 -1.14 19.90 2.39
C GLU A 173 0.10 19.00 2.26
N MET A 174 0.52 18.59 1.05
CA MET A 174 1.70 17.75 0.87
C MET A 174 2.99 18.56 0.90
N GLN A 175 4.03 17.99 1.51
CA GLN A 175 5.34 18.61 1.69
C GLN A 175 6.44 17.66 1.18
N PRO A 176 7.21 18.04 0.15
CA PRO A 176 7.14 19.31 -0.59
C PRO A 176 5.85 19.43 -1.45
N PRO A 177 5.39 20.66 -1.77
CA PRO A 177 4.24 20.87 -2.64
C PRO A 177 4.50 20.30 -4.04
N LEU A 178 3.59 19.44 -4.51
CA LEU A 178 3.85 18.63 -5.71
C LEU A 178 4.08 19.47 -6.97
N ALA A 179 3.29 20.51 -7.21
CA ALA A 179 3.42 21.34 -8.41
C ALA A 179 4.74 22.13 -8.44
N GLU A 180 5.16 22.64 -7.28
CA GLU A 180 6.44 23.35 -7.13
C GLU A 180 7.62 22.38 -7.35
N LEU A 181 7.57 21.21 -6.71
CA LEU A 181 8.59 20.18 -6.86
C LEU A 181 8.74 19.74 -8.33
N VAL A 182 7.64 19.34 -8.97
CA VAL A 182 7.65 18.89 -10.37
C VAL A 182 8.13 20.01 -11.28
N GLY A 183 7.69 21.24 -11.04
CA GLY A 183 8.12 22.42 -11.80
C GLY A 183 9.62 22.68 -11.68
N SER A 184 10.18 22.63 -10.47
CA SER A 184 11.61 22.88 -10.24
C SER A 184 12.49 21.81 -10.87
N TRP A 185 12.07 20.54 -10.88
CA TRP A 185 12.88 19.44 -11.41
C TRP A 185 12.67 19.17 -12.91
N ALA A 186 11.63 19.72 -13.52
CA ALA A 186 11.22 19.38 -14.89
C ALA A 186 12.36 19.47 -15.92
N ASP A 187 13.14 20.56 -15.90
CA ASP A 187 14.20 20.78 -16.89
C ASP A 187 15.49 19.98 -16.59
N HIS A 188 15.56 19.34 -15.42
CA HIS A 188 16.68 18.49 -14.98
C HIS A 188 16.43 16.99 -15.21
N LEU A 189 15.20 16.61 -15.61
CA LEU A 189 14.84 15.23 -15.93
C LEU A 189 15.32 14.85 -17.33
N ALA A 190 15.96 13.67 -17.43
CA ALA A 190 16.20 13.00 -18.68
C ALA A 190 14.91 12.33 -19.15
N GLU A 191 14.56 12.54 -20.43
CA GLU A 191 13.34 12.00 -21.01
C GLU A 191 13.63 10.74 -21.82
N GLY A 192 12.82 9.71 -21.60
CA GLY A 192 12.79 8.51 -22.42
C GLY A 192 11.79 8.63 -23.58
N PRO A 193 11.50 7.53 -24.30
CA PRO A 193 10.59 7.53 -25.45
C PRO A 193 9.15 7.97 -25.14
N VAL A 194 8.74 7.91 -23.88
CA VAL A 194 7.37 8.22 -23.41
C VAL A 194 7.38 9.26 -22.28
N GLY A 195 8.43 10.09 -22.21
CA GLY A 195 8.63 11.13 -21.19
C GLY A 195 9.53 10.68 -20.04
N PRO A 196 9.63 11.48 -18.96
CA PRO A 196 10.50 11.19 -17.82
C PRO A 196 9.96 10.04 -16.98
N ALA A 197 10.83 9.37 -16.22
CA ALA A 197 10.40 8.37 -15.25
C ALA A 197 10.15 9.04 -13.89
N ILE A 198 8.88 9.17 -13.50
CA ILE A 198 8.48 9.80 -12.24
C ILE A 198 7.62 8.83 -11.43
N ILE A 199 7.88 8.72 -10.13
CA ILE A 199 7.15 7.89 -9.17
C ILE A 199 6.84 8.75 -7.95
N ILE A 200 5.57 8.90 -7.60
CA ILE A 200 5.15 9.72 -6.45
C ILE A 200 4.28 8.85 -5.56
N ASP A 201 4.72 8.65 -4.32
CA ASP A 201 3.90 8.09 -3.25
C ASP A 201 2.92 9.18 -2.76
N LEU A 202 1.65 8.80 -2.66
CA LEU A 202 0.52 9.68 -2.43
C LEU A 202 -0.36 9.13 -1.31
N SER A 203 -1.23 9.99 -0.78
CA SER A 203 -2.20 9.56 0.23
C SER A 203 -3.17 8.53 -0.35
N PRO A 204 -3.41 7.38 0.32
CA PRO A 204 -4.41 6.41 -0.10
C PRO A 204 -5.86 6.91 -0.01
N ARG A 205 -6.05 8.15 0.44
CA ARG A 205 -7.35 8.81 0.61
C ARG A 205 -7.64 9.86 -0.46
N LEU A 206 -6.79 9.99 -1.47
CA LEU A 206 -7.05 10.92 -2.56
C LEU A 206 -8.34 10.56 -3.30
N SER A 207 -9.21 11.54 -3.47
CA SER A 207 -10.40 11.43 -4.31
C SER A 207 -10.03 11.32 -5.80
N ASP A 208 -10.99 10.93 -6.62
CA ASP A 208 -10.80 10.82 -8.07
C ASP A 208 -10.41 12.17 -8.68
N ALA A 209 -11.03 13.27 -8.19
CA ALA A 209 -10.70 14.62 -8.61
C ALA A 209 -9.26 15.01 -8.25
N GLN A 210 -8.77 14.63 -7.07
CA GLN A 210 -7.38 14.89 -6.69
C GLN A 210 -6.39 14.03 -7.49
N ARG A 211 -6.74 12.78 -7.81
CA ARG A 211 -5.91 11.96 -8.71
C ARG A 211 -5.86 12.55 -10.12
N GLN A 212 -6.95 13.15 -10.58
CA GLN A 212 -6.96 13.90 -11.84
C GLN A 212 -6.06 15.14 -11.76
N GLU A 213 -6.13 15.92 -10.68
CA GLU A 213 -5.26 17.09 -10.44
C GLU A 213 -3.77 16.71 -10.46
N VAL A 214 -3.38 15.57 -9.87
CA VAL A 214 -2.01 15.03 -10.00
C VAL A 214 -1.64 14.78 -11.47
N GLY A 215 -2.56 14.18 -12.23
CA GLY A 215 -2.39 13.97 -13.67
C GLY A 215 -2.24 15.27 -14.45
N GLU A 216 -2.96 16.32 -14.07
CA GLU A 216 -2.86 17.66 -14.69
C GLU A 216 -1.53 18.34 -14.38
N ILE A 217 -1.03 18.23 -13.14
CA ILE A 217 0.31 18.73 -12.75
C ILE A 217 1.40 18.09 -13.61
N LEU A 218 1.38 16.76 -13.77
CA LEU A 218 2.37 16.04 -14.57
C LEU A 218 2.18 16.29 -16.08
N GLY A 219 0.93 16.28 -16.54
CA GLY A 219 0.56 16.48 -17.94
C GLY A 219 0.79 17.90 -18.47
N ALA A 220 0.89 18.90 -17.58
CA ALA A 220 1.20 20.28 -17.97
C ALA A 220 2.52 20.39 -18.74
N ARG A 221 3.51 19.55 -18.41
CA ARG A 221 4.81 19.49 -19.10
C ARG A 221 4.92 18.34 -20.09
N TRP A 222 4.32 17.18 -19.78
CA TRP A 222 4.44 15.95 -20.57
C TRP A 222 3.06 15.37 -20.94
N ARG A 223 2.39 15.99 -21.92
CA ARG A 223 0.97 15.74 -22.27
C ARG A 223 0.62 14.29 -22.65
N ASP A 224 1.53 13.57 -23.30
CA ASP A 224 1.25 12.23 -23.86
C ASP A 224 1.90 11.09 -23.04
N SER A 225 2.44 11.41 -21.87
CA SER A 225 3.09 10.42 -21.02
C SER A 225 2.08 9.52 -20.31
N PRO A 226 2.29 8.19 -20.31
CA PRO A 226 1.37 7.25 -19.66
C PRO A 226 1.39 7.38 -18.13
N ILE A 227 0.27 6.98 -17.52
CA ILE A 227 0.08 6.93 -16.07
C ILE A 227 -0.33 5.53 -15.66
N THR A 228 0.33 4.99 -14.64
CA THR A 228 -0.10 3.79 -13.93
C THR A 228 -0.31 4.11 -12.46
N TRP A 229 -1.51 3.87 -11.95
CA TRP A 229 -1.82 3.96 -10.54
C TRP A 229 -1.59 2.63 -9.84
N GLU A 230 -0.95 2.64 -8.68
CA GLU A 230 -0.67 1.46 -7.87
C GLU A 230 -1.26 1.61 -6.47
N TRP A 231 -2.04 0.61 -6.05
CA TRP A 231 -2.58 0.51 -4.70
C TRP A 231 -1.80 -0.56 -3.93
N LEU A 232 -1.42 -0.25 -2.69
CA LEU A 232 -0.80 -1.21 -1.77
C LEU A 232 -1.74 -1.48 -0.60
N SER A 233 -1.88 -2.76 -0.25
CA SER A 233 -2.56 -3.20 0.96
C SER A 233 -1.71 -4.21 1.72
N ILE A 234 -1.64 -4.07 3.04
CA ILE A 234 -1.15 -5.08 3.98
C ILE A 234 -2.30 -5.89 4.59
N GLY A 235 -3.55 -5.59 4.19
CA GLY A 235 -4.77 -6.19 4.69
C GLY A 235 -5.54 -5.36 5.70
N ARG A 236 -6.44 -6.05 6.39
CA ARG A 236 -7.31 -5.44 7.42
C ARG A 236 -8.30 -4.41 6.87
N GLY A 237 -8.63 -4.50 5.57
CA GLY A 237 -9.64 -3.67 4.91
C GLY A 237 -9.21 -2.21 4.78
N ARG A 238 -7.93 -1.97 4.49
CA ARG A 238 -7.38 -0.63 4.27
C ARG A 238 -6.48 -0.64 3.03
N ILE A 239 -6.42 0.52 2.40
CA ILE A 239 -5.39 0.87 1.44
C ILE A 239 -4.30 1.57 2.25
N ASP A 240 -3.08 1.05 2.19
CA ASP A 240 -1.95 1.57 2.97
C ASP A 240 -1.16 2.61 2.18
N ARG A 241 -1.01 2.43 0.87
CA ARG A 241 -0.37 3.41 -0.03
C ARG A 241 -1.09 3.50 -1.36
N LEU A 242 -1.02 4.69 -1.95
CA LEU A 242 -1.35 4.96 -3.34
C LEU A 242 -0.11 5.55 -4.01
N THR A 243 0.24 5.09 -5.19
CA THR A 243 1.42 5.57 -5.91
C THR A 243 1.04 5.85 -7.34
N VAL A 244 1.50 6.97 -7.87
CA VAL A 244 1.43 7.24 -9.31
C VAL A 244 2.79 6.96 -9.93
N TRP A 245 2.78 6.21 -11.02
CA TRP A 245 3.93 5.97 -11.88
C TRP A 245 3.65 6.66 -13.21
N PHE A 246 4.60 7.45 -13.69
CA PHE A 246 4.40 8.35 -14.80
C PHE A 246 5.53 8.23 -15.84
N GLY A 247 5.16 8.41 -17.11
CA GLY A 247 6.07 8.44 -18.24
C GLY A 247 6.88 7.15 -18.35
N GLY A 248 8.21 7.26 -18.36
CA GLY A 248 9.13 6.13 -18.48
C GLY A 248 9.01 5.08 -17.36
N ALA A 249 8.41 5.43 -16.22
CA ALA A 249 8.18 4.51 -15.10
C ALA A 249 6.83 3.78 -15.18
N ALA A 250 5.89 4.28 -15.99
CA ALA A 250 4.56 3.69 -16.12
C ALA A 250 4.55 2.45 -17.03
N ASP A 251 3.56 1.57 -16.85
CA ASP A 251 3.25 0.52 -17.81
C ASP A 251 2.01 0.94 -18.62
N PRO A 252 2.16 1.39 -19.87
CA PRO A 252 1.04 1.86 -20.69
C PRO A 252 0.01 0.78 -21.01
N ARG A 253 0.33 -0.52 -20.78
CA ARG A 253 -0.61 -1.64 -20.95
C ARG A 253 -1.39 -1.96 -19.67
N SER A 254 -1.00 -1.36 -18.56
CA SER A 254 -1.54 -1.63 -17.23
C SER A 254 -1.71 -0.32 -16.46
N PRO A 255 -2.77 0.46 -16.74
CA PRO A 255 -2.99 1.75 -16.05
C PRO A 255 -3.33 1.59 -14.56
N ALA A 256 -3.67 0.38 -14.11
CA ALA A 256 -3.85 0.08 -12.69
C ALA A 256 -3.00 -1.12 -12.24
N ARG A 257 -2.48 -1.04 -11.01
CA ARG A 257 -1.76 -2.10 -10.30
C ARG A 257 -2.25 -2.23 -8.87
N MET A 258 -2.24 -3.45 -8.36
CA MET A 258 -2.56 -3.75 -6.97
C MET A 258 -1.50 -4.65 -6.38
N LEU A 259 -0.91 -4.24 -5.26
CA LEU A 259 0.06 -4.99 -4.48
C LEU A 259 -0.52 -5.37 -3.13
N ARG A 260 -0.38 -6.65 -2.78
CA ARG A 260 -0.73 -7.17 -1.45
C ARG A 260 0.52 -7.72 -0.78
N LEU A 261 1.00 -7.01 0.25
CA LEU A 261 2.08 -7.48 1.12
C LEU A 261 1.53 -8.48 2.14
N LEU A 262 2.09 -9.68 2.14
CA LEU A 262 1.73 -10.75 3.08
C LEU A 262 2.63 -10.72 4.34
N PRO A 263 2.18 -11.32 5.46
CA PRO A 263 2.95 -11.33 6.71
C PRO A 263 4.33 -12.01 6.60
N ASP A 264 4.52 -12.89 5.62
CA ASP A 264 5.79 -13.56 5.34
C ASP A 264 6.75 -12.73 4.48
N GLY A 265 6.36 -11.51 4.11
CA GLY A 265 7.14 -10.60 3.27
C GLY A 265 6.94 -10.79 1.77
N SER A 266 6.16 -11.79 1.33
CA SER A 266 5.85 -11.96 -0.09
C SER A 266 4.82 -10.94 -0.57
N VAL A 267 4.84 -10.64 -1.88
CA VAL A 267 3.92 -9.66 -2.49
C VAL A 267 3.12 -10.32 -3.61
N VAL A 268 1.79 -10.30 -3.48
CA VAL A 268 0.87 -10.72 -4.54
C VAL A 268 0.49 -9.51 -5.39
N ARG A 269 0.53 -9.66 -6.73
CA ARG A 269 0.30 -8.57 -7.68
C ARG A 269 -0.82 -8.85 -8.67
N PHE A 270 -1.65 -7.84 -8.91
CA PHE A 270 -2.52 -7.71 -10.09
C PHE A 270 -2.17 -6.46 -10.88
N ALA A 271 -2.37 -6.48 -12.20
CA ALA A 271 -2.09 -5.36 -13.08
C ALA A 271 -2.92 -5.44 -14.35
N GLY A 272 -3.43 -4.30 -14.85
CA GLY A 272 -4.10 -4.20 -16.14
C GLY A 272 -5.13 -3.08 -16.15
N GLU A 273 -6.15 -3.26 -16.98
CA GLU A 273 -7.23 -2.28 -17.13
C GLU A 273 -8.19 -2.31 -15.93
N PRO A 274 -8.44 -1.16 -15.27
CA PRO A 274 -9.42 -1.06 -14.20
C PRO A 274 -10.84 -1.14 -14.78
N VAL A 275 -11.72 -1.84 -14.07
CA VAL A 275 -13.14 -1.93 -14.38
C VAL A 275 -13.95 -1.34 -13.23
N ALA A 276 -14.94 -0.51 -13.56
CA ALA A 276 -15.89 -0.01 -12.59
C ALA A 276 -16.96 -1.09 -12.28
N GLU A 277 -17.20 -1.34 -11.01
CA GLU A 277 -18.30 -2.20 -10.54
C GLU A 277 -19.42 -1.37 -9.94
N LYS A 278 -20.60 -1.97 -9.89
CA LYS A 278 -21.76 -1.41 -9.19
C LYS A 278 -22.22 -2.39 -8.14
N ALA A 279 -22.56 -1.87 -6.97
CA ALA A 279 -23.22 -2.67 -5.95
C ALA A 279 -24.63 -3.06 -6.42
N ASP A 280 -24.97 -4.33 -6.25
CA ASP A 280 -26.30 -4.87 -6.47
C ASP A 280 -27.07 -4.88 -5.15
N HIS A 281 -27.98 -3.90 -5.02
CA HIS A 281 -28.87 -3.76 -3.86
C HIS A 281 -30.20 -4.52 -4.05
N THR A 282 -30.40 -5.16 -5.20
CA THR A 282 -31.66 -5.84 -5.54
C THR A 282 -31.66 -7.32 -5.18
N THR A 283 -30.47 -7.92 -5.06
CA THR A 283 -30.32 -9.34 -4.74
C THR A 283 -30.34 -9.56 -3.22
N SER A 284 -31.30 -10.35 -2.73
CA SER A 284 -31.26 -10.85 -1.36
C SER A 284 -30.42 -12.14 -1.28
N PRO A 285 -29.36 -12.19 -0.44
CA PRO A 285 -28.62 -13.43 -0.17
C PRO A 285 -29.52 -14.55 0.38
N LYS A 286 -29.24 -15.80 0.00
CA LYS A 286 -30.02 -17.00 0.36
C LYS A 286 -29.15 -18.07 1.02
N PRO A 287 -29.70 -18.91 1.91
CA PRO A 287 -28.99 -20.06 2.45
C PRO A 287 -28.38 -20.95 1.34
N GLY A 288 -27.16 -21.46 1.58
CA GLY A 288 -26.37 -22.23 0.62
C GLY A 288 -25.47 -21.39 -0.30
N GLN A 289 -25.75 -20.09 -0.47
CA GLN A 289 -24.84 -19.16 -1.14
C GLN A 289 -23.69 -18.76 -0.22
N TRP A 290 -22.70 -18.05 -0.76
CA TRP A 290 -21.48 -17.67 -0.07
C TRP A 290 -21.32 -16.16 -0.01
N LEU A 291 -20.98 -15.65 1.19
CA LEU A 291 -20.62 -14.25 1.38
C LEU A 291 -19.13 -14.15 1.68
N THR A 292 -18.45 -13.24 0.99
CA THR A 292 -17.02 -13.01 1.14
C THR A 292 -16.72 -11.54 1.35
N ILE A 293 -15.96 -11.21 2.40
CA ILE A 293 -15.36 -9.89 2.57
C ILE A 293 -14.04 -9.85 1.82
N VAL A 294 -13.96 -8.98 0.82
CA VAL A 294 -12.79 -8.82 -0.04
C VAL A 294 -12.04 -7.55 0.34
N ASP A 295 -10.73 -7.52 0.08
CA ASP A 295 -9.89 -6.35 0.36
C ASP A 295 -10.35 -5.11 -0.42
N SER A 296 -10.47 -3.97 0.28
CA SER A 296 -10.91 -2.70 -0.30
C SER A 296 -10.00 -2.18 -1.40
N ALA A 297 -8.71 -2.46 -1.33
CA ALA A 297 -7.75 -1.97 -2.30
C ALA A 297 -7.94 -2.63 -3.68
N LEU A 298 -8.41 -3.89 -3.73
CA LEU A 298 -8.70 -4.58 -4.98
C LEU A 298 -9.84 -3.94 -5.77
N LEU A 299 -10.90 -3.51 -5.07
CA LEU A 299 -12.04 -2.81 -5.67
C LEU A 299 -11.65 -1.38 -6.04
N SER A 300 -10.89 -0.70 -5.17
CA SER A 300 -10.44 0.67 -5.41
C SER A 300 -9.49 0.78 -6.60
N SER A 301 -8.72 -0.27 -6.89
CA SER A 301 -7.87 -0.34 -8.08
C SER A 301 -8.63 -0.75 -9.35
N GLY A 302 -9.91 -1.15 -9.26
CA GLY A 302 -10.68 -1.67 -10.40
C GLY A 302 -10.20 -3.03 -10.92
N LEU A 303 -9.37 -3.78 -10.17
CA LEU A 303 -8.75 -5.03 -10.65
C LEU A 303 -9.49 -6.29 -10.20
N GLN A 304 -10.64 -6.14 -9.54
CA GLN A 304 -11.47 -7.23 -9.06
C GLN A 304 -11.87 -8.23 -10.15
N GLY A 305 -12.05 -7.81 -11.41
CA GLY A 305 -12.36 -8.72 -12.50
C GLY A 305 -11.22 -9.70 -12.79
N GLN A 306 -9.96 -9.29 -12.59
CA GLN A 306 -8.80 -10.16 -12.76
C GLN A 306 -8.70 -11.19 -11.63
N TRP A 307 -8.98 -10.75 -10.40
CA TRP A 307 -9.02 -11.60 -9.23
C TRP A 307 -10.20 -12.60 -9.30
N LEU A 308 -11.39 -12.16 -9.72
CA LEU A 308 -12.57 -13.02 -9.85
C LEU A 308 -12.33 -14.20 -10.79
N ARG A 309 -11.64 -14.00 -11.92
CA ARG A 309 -11.29 -15.09 -12.86
C ARG A 309 -10.47 -16.21 -12.21
N LYS A 310 -9.73 -15.91 -11.15
CA LYS A 310 -9.01 -16.90 -10.34
C LYS A 310 -9.89 -17.43 -9.19
N ALA A 311 -10.64 -16.56 -8.54
CA ALA A 311 -11.40 -16.86 -7.34
C ALA A 311 -12.59 -17.81 -7.58
N ILE A 312 -13.21 -17.75 -8.76
CA ILE A 312 -14.43 -18.52 -9.06
C ILE A 312 -14.33 -19.28 -10.40
N SER A 313 -15.24 -20.24 -10.59
CA SER A 313 -15.40 -20.90 -11.89
C SER A 313 -16.15 -20.00 -12.87
N HIS A 314 -15.99 -20.23 -14.17
CA HIS A 314 -16.73 -19.49 -15.22
C HIS A 314 -18.25 -19.74 -15.20
N ARG A 315 -18.74 -20.71 -14.42
CA ARG A 315 -20.17 -21.01 -14.25
C ARG A 315 -20.75 -20.46 -12.96
N THR A 316 -19.90 -19.98 -12.06
CA THR A 316 -20.28 -19.43 -10.76
C THR A 316 -20.88 -18.05 -10.97
N GLU A 317 -22.12 -17.85 -10.56
CA GLU A 317 -22.69 -16.50 -10.49
C GLU A 317 -22.04 -15.71 -9.34
N SER A 318 -21.74 -14.44 -9.59
CA SER A 318 -21.15 -13.55 -8.59
C SER A 318 -21.73 -12.13 -8.69
N ARG A 319 -21.92 -11.50 -7.52
CA ARG A 319 -22.50 -10.15 -7.40
C ARG A 319 -21.83 -9.39 -6.27
N TRP A 320 -21.44 -8.15 -6.51
CA TRP A 320 -20.97 -7.26 -5.45
C TRP A 320 -22.18 -6.66 -4.73
N LEU A 321 -22.36 -6.94 -3.44
CA LEU A 321 -23.40 -6.32 -2.62
C LEU A 321 -22.92 -5.01 -1.97
N ARG A 322 -21.59 -4.86 -1.87
CA ARG A 322 -20.92 -3.65 -1.36
C ARG A 322 -19.57 -3.52 -2.04
N ILE A 323 -19.27 -2.34 -2.56
CA ILE A 323 -18.01 -2.06 -3.29
C ILE A 323 -17.13 -1.03 -2.57
N ASP A 324 -17.67 -0.35 -1.57
CA ASP A 324 -17.04 0.76 -0.86
C ASP A 324 -16.72 0.43 0.61
N GLY A 325 -16.00 1.35 1.24
CA GLY A 325 -15.58 1.25 2.63
C GLY A 325 -14.57 0.12 2.87
N ARG A 326 -14.51 -0.35 4.13
CA ARG A 326 -13.49 -1.31 4.59
C ARG A 326 -13.87 -2.78 4.38
N ARG A 327 -15.10 -3.06 3.98
CA ARG A 327 -15.64 -4.42 3.86
C ARG A 327 -16.48 -4.57 2.58
N PRO A 328 -15.88 -4.43 1.39
CA PRO A 328 -16.53 -4.88 0.17
C PRO A 328 -17.04 -6.32 0.33
N LEU A 329 -18.24 -6.57 -0.19
CA LEU A 329 -18.98 -7.80 0.05
C LEU A 329 -19.35 -8.44 -1.28
N LEU A 330 -18.82 -9.63 -1.52
CA LEU A 330 -19.12 -10.46 -2.68
C LEU A 330 -20.10 -11.57 -2.29
N LEU A 331 -21.14 -11.75 -3.09
CA LEU A 331 -22.04 -12.90 -3.06
C LEU A 331 -21.69 -13.84 -4.21
N THR A 332 -21.55 -15.14 -3.93
CA THR A 332 -21.37 -16.20 -4.93
C THR A 332 -22.29 -17.38 -4.66
N ASP A 333 -22.61 -18.16 -5.70
CA ASP A 333 -23.39 -19.39 -5.55
C ASP A 333 -22.57 -20.57 -4.97
N THR A 334 -21.24 -20.47 -5.04
CA THR A 334 -20.28 -21.51 -4.67
C THR A 334 -19.09 -20.92 -3.92
N ALA A 335 -18.37 -21.78 -3.18
CA ALA A 335 -17.17 -21.39 -2.45
C ALA A 335 -16.06 -20.86 -3.36
N LEU A 336 -15.29 -19.90 -2.87
CA LEU A 336 -14.09 -19.43 -3.57
C LEU A 336 -12.99 -20.49 -3.56
N ARG A 337 -12.11 -20.43 -4.56
CA ARG A 337 -10.89 -21.24 -4.66
C ARG A 337 -9.79 -20.74 -3.71
N MET A 338 -9.99 -21.01 -2.41
CA MET A 338 -9.12 -20.54 -1.33
C MET A 338 -7.75 -21.24 -1.29
N ASP A 339 -7.57 -22.30 -2.08
CA ASP A 339 -6.30 -22.99 -2.30
C ASP A 339 -5.32 -22.20 -3.18
N ASP A 340 -5.79 -21.24 -3.99
CA ASP A 340 -4.93 -20.32 -4.72
C ASP A 340 -4.48 -19.17 -3.78
N PRO A 341 -3.17 -19.03 -3.48
CA PRO A 341 -2.65 -17.94 -2.63
C PRO A 341 -2.98 -16.54 -3.17
N SER A 342 -3.09 -16.39 -4.49
CA SER A 342 -3.47 -15.12 -5.12
C SER A 342 -4.94 -14.76 -4.94
N VAL A 343 -5.77 -15.73 -4.58
CA VAL A 343 -7.17 -15.51 -4.18
C VAL A 343 -7.24 -15.22 -2.69
N SER A 344 -6.70 -16.13 -1.87
CA SER A 344 -6.81 -16.06 -0.41
C SER A 344 -6.14 -14.82 0.19
N ALA A 345 -5.09 -14.29 -0.44
CA ALA A 345 -4.41 -13.05 -0.05
C ALA A 345 -5.36 -11.84 0.06
N PHE A 346 -6.45 -11.81 -0.72
CA PHE A 346 -7.40 -10.69 -0.78
C PHE A 346 -8.71 -10.98 -0.05
N VAL A 347 -8.85 -12.14 0.59
CA VAL A 347 -10.06 -12.52 1.33
C VAL A 347 -9.84 -12.28 2.81
N SER A 348 -10.67 -11.43 3.43
CA SER A 348 -10.64 -11.24 4.88
C SER A 348 -11.42 -12.34 5.62
N THR A 349 -12.54 -12.79 5.06
CA THR A 349 -13.36 -13.91 5.57
C THR A 349 -14.34 -14.32 4.48
N THR A 350 -14.69 -15.60 4.45
CA THR A 350 -15.66 -16.19 3.50
C THR A 350 -16.44 -17.28 4.20
N GLY A 351 -17.73 -17.43 3.87
CA GLY A 351 -18.55 -18.48 4.48
C GLY A 351 -19.88 -18.70 3.79
N GLU A 352 -20.37 -19.92 3.91
CA GLU A 352 -21.67 -20.36 3.41
C GLU A 352 -22.78 -19.79 4.32
N ILE A 353 -23.76 -19.11 3.73
CA ILE A 353 -24.93 -18.59 4.43
C ILE A 353 -25.75 -19.77 4.96
N GLN A 354 -25.91 -19.81 6.28
CA GLN A 354 -26.73 -20.83 6.95
C GLN A 354 -28.14 -20.32 7.22
N ALA A 355 -28.26 -19.04 7.59
CA ALA A 355 -29.55 -18.43 7.90
C ALA A 355 -29.51 -16.90 7.81
N ARG A 356 -30.68 -16.29 7.57
CA ARG A 356 -30.95 -14.87 7.83
C ARG A 356 -31.56 -14.72 9.22
N THR A 357 -31.06 -13.79 10.03
CA THR A 357 -31.62 -13.53 11.37
C THR A 357 -32.84 -12.63 11.26
N LYS A 358 -33.77 -12.77 12.23
CA LYS A 358 -34.99 -11.95 12.27
C LYS A 358 -34.76 -10.57 12.85
N LEU A 359 -33.79 -10.46 13.76
CA LEU A 359 -33.47 -9.24 14.49
C LEU A 359 -32.02 -8.81 14.24
N PRO A 360 -31.73 -7.49 14.33
CA PRO A 360 -30.39 -6.93 14.21
C PRO A 360 -29.47 -7.32 15.38
N PRO A 361 -28.14 -7.18 15.24
CA PRO A 361 -27.17 -7.34 16.32
C PRO A 361 -27.30 -6.19 17.33
N THR A 362 -28.24 -6.36 18.24
CA THR A 362 -28.55 -5.51 19.39
C THR A 362 -28.67 -6.38 20.63
N GLU A 363 -28.78 -5.78 21.81
CA GLU A 363 -28.98 -6.54 23.05
C GLU A 363 -30.26 -7.40 22.97
N ASP A 364 -31.36 -6.85 22.45
CA ASP A 364 -32.63 -7.56 22.27
C ASP A 364 -32.57 -8.62 21.17
N GLY A 365 -31.74 -8.41 20.14
CA GLY A 365 -31.63 -9.31 18.99
C GLY A 365 -30.68 -10.50 19.20
N ILE A 366 -29.91 -10.52 20.28
CA ILE A 366 -28.82 -11.49 20.49
C ILE A 366 -29.31 -12.94 20.52
N GLU A 367 -30.45 -13.19 21.16
CA GLU A 367 -31.02 -14.54 21.23
C GLU A 367 -31.48 -15.04 19.85
N SER A 368 -32.02 -14.15 19.00
CA SER A 368 -32.35 -14.52 17.62
C SER A 368 -31.10 -14.96 16.84
N ILE A 369 -29.97 -14.31 17.08
CA ILE A 369 -28.69 -14.64 16.43
C ILE A 369 -28.14 -15.97 16.98
N LEU A 370 -28.19 -16.18 18.29
CA LEU A 370 -27.77 -17.42 18.95
C LEU A 370 -28.57 -18.63 18.46
N VAL A 371 -29.89 -18.49 18.27
CA VAL A 371 -30.72 -19.56 17.70
C VAL A 371 -30.23 -19.93 16.31
N SER A 372 -30.06 -18.96 15.41
CA SER A 372 -29.56 -19.20 14.05
C SER A 372 -28.15 -19.84 14.05
N ALA A 373 -27.26 -19.37 14.92
CA ALA A 373 -25.89 -19.88 15.03
C ALA A 373 -25.83 -21.31 15.61
N ARG A 374 -26.68 -21.65 16.59
CA ARG A 374 -26.79 -23.00 17.14
C ARG A 374 -27.37 -23.98 16.13
N SER A 375 -28.41 -23.57 15.39
CA SER A 375 -28.95 -24.38 14.28
C SER A 375 -27.91 -24.64 13.18
N ALA A 376 -26.96 -23.73 13.00
CA ALA A 376 -25.82 -23.87 12.10
C ALA A 376 -24.62 -24.65 12.72
N TYR A 377 -24.76 -25.17 13.94
CA TYR A 377 -23.72 -25.89 14.69
C TYR A 377 -22.41 -25.09 14.85
N LEU A 378 -22.53 -23.78 15.11
CA LEU A 378 -21.37 -22.91 15.33
C LEU A 378 -20.90 -22.94 16.78
N ALA A 379 -19.59 -23.05 16.99
CA ALA A 379 -18.93 -22.89 18.28
C ALA A 379 -18.65 -21.42 18.62
N ARG A 380 -18.52 -20.59 17.58
CA ARG A 380 -18.17 -19.18 17.69
C ARG A 380 -18.70 -18.42 16.48
N LEU A 381 -19.12 -17.18 16.71
CA LEU A 381 -19.65 -16.28 15.70
C LEU A 381 -18.98 -14.91 15.86
N THR A 382 -18.20 -14.49 14.87
CA THR A 382 -17.56 -13.17 14.87
C THR A 382 -18.47 -12.11 14.26
N LEU A 383 -18.63 -10.96 14.90
CA LEU A 383 -19.38 -9.85 14.33
C LEU A 383 -18.57 -9.13 13.23
N ARG A 384 -19.03 -9.23 11.97
CA ARG A 384 -18.44 -8.58 10.78
C ARG A 384 -19.38 -7.56 10.13
N CYS A 385 -20.41 -7.14 10.84
CA CYS A 385 -21.37 -6.13 10.43
C CYS A 385 -21.04 -4.71 10.94
N THR A 386 -21.74 -3.71 10.43
CA THR A 386 -21.66 -2.32 10.90
C THR A 386 -22.36 -2.22 12.26
N ILE A 387 -21.58 -1.97 13.33
CA ILE A 387 -22.08 -1.83 14.72
C ILE A 387 -21.34 -0.65 15.36
N ALA A 388 -22.01 0.06 16.27
CA ALA A 388 -21.39 1.10 17.08
C ALA A 388 -20.17 0.55 17.85
N PRO A 389 -19.01 1.24 17.87
CA PRO A 389 -17.77 0.71 18.47
C PRO A 389 -17.90 0.26 19.93
N GLY A 390 -18.71 0.96 20.74
CA GLY A 390 -18.94 0.60 22.15
C GLY A 390 -19.82 -0.64 22.34
N LEU A 391 -20.70 -0.94 21.38
CA LEU A 391 -21.64 -2.07 21.47
C LEU A 391 -21.02 -3.39 20.98
N GLN A 392 -20.06 -3.32 20.05
CA GLN A 392 -19.44 -4.51 19.47
C GLN A 392 -18.80 -5.46 20.52
N PRO A 393 -18.01 -5.00 21.51
CA PRO A 393 -17.43 -5.89 22.53
C PRO A 393 -18.50 -6.58 23.40
N VAL A 394 -19.56 -5.85 23.74
CA VAL A 394 -20.66 -6.34 24.58
C VAL A 394 -21.39 -7.49 23.87
N LEU A 395 -21.79 -7.26 22.62
CA LEU A 395 -22.49 -8.29 21.84
C LEU A 395 -21.59 -9.48 21.52
N GLN A 396 -20.31 -9.24 21.22
CA GLN A 396 -19.35 -10.33 20.97
C GLN A 396 -19.19 -11.22 22.22
N GLN A 397 -19.10 -10.62 23.42
CA GLN A 397 -19.01 -11.37 24.66
C GLN A 397 -20.28 -12.21 24.93
N ALA A 398 -21.46 -11.66 24.63
CA ALA A 398 -22.73 -12.38 24.76
C ALA A 398 -22.79 -13.59 23.82
N LEU A 399 -22.37 -13.44 22.56
CA LEU A 399 -22.27 -14.54 21.60
C LEU A 399 -21.28 -15.61 22.07
N ASP A 400 -20.09 -15.20 22.50
CA ASP A 400 -19.05 -16.10 22.97
C ASP A 400 -19.51 -16.91 24.19
N LYS A 401 -20.31 -16.32 25.09
CA LYS A 401 -20.92 -17.05 26.22
C LYS A 401 -22.02 -18.00 25.75
N GLY A 402 -22.90 -17.54 24.85
CA GLY A 402 -24.06 -18.29 24.39
C GLY A 402 -23.75 -19.50 23.50
N LEU A 403 -22.58 -19.52 22.84
CA LEU A 403 -22.16 -20.59 21.92
C LEU A 403 -21.23 -21.64 22.54
N LYS A 404 -20.81 -21.48 23.80
CA LYS A 404 -20.00 -22.48 24.54
C LYS A 404 -20.62 -23.87 24.63
N ILE A 405 -21.92 -24.00 24.34
CA ILE A 405 -22.69 -25.25 24.36
C ILE A 405 -22.19 -26.23 23.28
N HIS A 406 -21.59 -25.74 22.18
CA HIS A 406 -21.05 -26.58 21.10
C HIS A 406 -19.54 -26.38 20.93
N PRO A 407 -18.68 -26.85 21.85
CA PRO A 407 -17.24 -26.57 21.82
C PRO A 407 -16.51 -27.19 20.61
N ARG A 408 -17.14 -28.16 19.93
CA ARG A 408 -16.64 -28.79 18.69
C ARG A 408 -17.32 -28.28 17.41
N GLY A 409 -18.16 -27.25 17.53
CA GLY A 409 -18.83 -26.61 16.39
C GLY A 409 -17.88 -25.85 15.47
N LYS A 410 -18.39 -25.42 14.32
CA LYS A 410 -17.62 -24.66 13.32
C LYS A 410 -17.47 -23.19 13.70
N GLN A 411 -16.53 -22.50 13.05
CA GLN A 411 -16.42 -21.05 13.13
C GLN A 411 -17.40 -20.40 12.15
N GLY A 412 -17.82 -19.18 12.47
CA GLY A 412 -18.70 -18.42 11.60
C GLY A 412 -18.60 -16.92 11.86
N PHE A 413 -19.33 -16.16 11.04
CA PHE A 413 -19.46 -14.73 11.21
C PHE A 413 -20.88 -14.25 10.91
N LEU A 414 -21.25 -13.14 11.54
CA LEU A 414 -22.45 -12.39 11.23
C LEU A 414 -22.10 -11.21 10.34
N ILE A 415 -22.81 -11.02 9.24
CA ILE A 415 -22.62 -9.88 8.34
C ILE A 415 -23.95 -9.26 7.93
N ASN A 416 -23.95 -7.95 7.70
CA ASN A 416 -25.08 -7.22 7.15
C ASN A 416 -24.91 -7.03 5.64
N ALA A 417 -26.01 -7.13 4.89
CA ALA A 417 -26.10 -6.75 3.48
C ALA A 417 -27.41 -5.99 3.25
N GLU A 418 -27.37 -5.00 2.35
CA GLU A 418 -28.60 -4.34 1.91
C GLU A 418 -29.39 -5.29 1.01
N THR A 419 -30.70 -5.35 1.23
CA THR A 419 -31.65 -6.11 0.42
C THR A 419 -32.84 -5.23 0.05
N LEU A 420 -33.71 -5.71 -0.84
CA LEU A 420 -34.94 -5.00 -1.21
C LEU A 420 -35.81 -4.59 0.00
N ASP A 421 -35.87 -5.45 1.02
CA ASP A 421 -36.67 -5.22 2.23
C ASP A 421 -35.91 -4.44 3.32
N GLY A 422 -34.78 -3.81 2.97
CA GLY A 422 -33.88 -3.14 3.91
C GLY A 422 -32.67 -3.99 4.29
N GLU A 423 -32.00 -3.60 5.37
CA GLU A 423 -30.79 -4.30 5.85
C GLU A 423 -31.12 -5.71 6.38
N GLY A 424 -30.42 -6.71 5.87
CA GLY A 424 -30.50 -8.10 6.33
C GLY A 424 -29.23 -8.54 7.03
N TRP A 425 -29.35 -9.38 8.06
CA TRP A 425 -28.22 -9.96 8.78
C TRP A 425 -28.15 -11.47 8.54
N PHE A 426 -26.96 -11.95 8.20
CA PHE A 426 -26.73 -13.31 7.73
C PHE A 426 -25.69 -13.99 8.60
N VAL A 427 -26.04 -15.19 9.10
CA VAL A 427 -25.13 -16.09 9.79
C VAL A 427 -24.44 -16.96 8.75
N CYS A 428 -23.14 -16.80 8.64
CA CYS A 428 -22.28 -17.53 7.72
C CYS A 428 -21.40 -18.52 8.49
N ARG A 429 -21.22 -19.72 7.94
CA ARG A 429 -20.30 -20.74 8.44
C ARG A 429 -19.03 -20.72 7.61
N GLU A 430 -17.89 -20.59 8.26
CA GLU A 430 -16.58 -20.66 7.61
C GLU A 430 -16.26 -22.13 7.22
N PRO A 431 -15.46 -22.36 6.15
CA PRO A 431 -15.08 -23.71 5.68
C PRO A 431 -14.58 -24.68 6.77
#